data_AF-A0A7E4VQ53-F1
#
_entry.id   AF-A0A7E4VQ53-F1
#
_cell.length_a   1.000
_cell.length_b   1.000
_cell.length_c   1.000
_cell.angle_alpha   90.00
_cell.angle_beta   90.00
_cell.angle_gamma   90.00
#
_symmetry.space_group_name_H-M   'P 1'
#
loop_
_entity.id
_entity.type
_entity.pdbx_description
1 polymer ?
#
loop_
_entity_poly.entity_id
_entity_poly.type
_entity_poly.pdbx_seq_one_letter_code
_entity_poly.pdbx_strand_id
1 'polypeptide(L)'
;MQVSRSLITRFTPSSSFTVASRGVRRRPEPPLSGVPAGDPRKLLNDATTFSDVHSVILDPHDKLPYPAEQMQDFLVDNEREKVKSKAEKYKTRKLTQLNFDHIPIEDQVVALFPGQGAQHVGMGQKVIDTPAAKEIYDRAAEVLKYDILALCRDGPKTKLDQTIYCQPAVFVGSLAAYEKLKVEQPDLEDRLTDAAGFSVGEYAAMVASGAIDFETALKVVQIRAEAMHECNQRLPSGMLTVRVNAASKLDEAMAEARDAATEANELPLCEVANYLFCGVKVVGGSDRCLTFLEANAHRFNYTPVKRLAVSGAFHTRLMNPAVEIVRETLKGVKLNPPKCNVYSNYSGKVYSRKAGDIRKGLVQQISAPVKWEQIQQLLYRKHQDFKFPNYIEIGPGRQLGAMFVNISKKAYKAYTNYPC
;
A
#
# COMPACT_ATOMS: atom_id res chain seq x y z
N MET A 1 -4.74 -16.32 -66.68
CA MET A 1 -5.65 -17.43 -66.33
C MET A 1 -6.38 -16.99 -65.05
N GLN A 2 -7.69 -16.69 -65.11
CA GLN A 2 -8.82 -17.62 -64.97
C GLN A 2 -8.87 -18.30 -63.57
N VAL A 3 -9.87 -18.20 -62.66
CA VAL A 3 -11.28 -17.69 -62.56
C VAL A 3 -12.30 -18.83 -62.27
N SER A 4 -12.90 -18.79 -61.07
CA SER A 4 -14.24 -19.32 -60.65
C SER A 4 -14.40 -19.08 -59.12
N ARG A 5 -15.52 -18.73 -58.47
CA ARG A 5 -16.89 -18.26 -58.83
C ARG A 5 -18.02 -19.25 -59.23
N SER A 6 -18.54 -19.97 -58.24
CA SER A 6 -19.98 -20.35 -58.11
C SER A 6 -20.36 -20.46 -56.61
N LEU A 7 -21.31 -19.69 -56.04
CA LEU A 7 -22.80 -19.63 -56.20
C LEU A 7 -23.51 -20.69 -55.33
N ILE A 8 -24.06 -20.34 -54.15
CA ILE A 8 -25.38 -19.70 -53.86
C ILE A 8 -26.59 -20.61 -54.11
N THR A 9 -27.34 -20.92 -53.03
CA THR A 9 -28.81 -20.78 -52.94
C THR A 9 -29.29 -20.72 -51.47
N ARG A 10 -30.40 -20.01 -51.23
CA ARG A 10 -31.25 -20.10 -50.03
C ARG A 10 -32.53 -20.83 -50.41
N PHE A 11 -33.30 -21.37 -49.45
CA PHE A 11 -34.75 -21.09 -49.30
C PHE A 11 -35.34 -21.76 -48.04
N THR A 12 -36.31 -21.07 -47.43
CA THR A 12 -37.33 -21.56 -46.48
C THR A 12 -38.70 -21.17 -47.09
N PRO A 13 -39.90 -21.70 -46.69
CA PRO A 13 -40.54 -21.32 -45.40
C PRO A 13 -41.65 -22.23 -44.79
N SER A 14 -41.99 -21.99 -43.51
CA SER A 14 -43.34 -22.15 -42.90
C SER A 14 -43.95 -23.58 -42.78
N SER A 15 -45.07 -23.87 -42.06
CA SER A 15 -46.04 -23.01 -41.33
C SER A 15 -46.71 -23.68 -40.11
N SER A 16 -46.82 -22.94 -38.99
CA SER A 16 -47.88 -22.88 -37.95
C SER A 16 -48.89 -24.02 -37.65
N PHE A 17 -49.18 -24.22 -36.35
CA PHE A 17 -50.55 -24.41 -35.81
C PHE A 17 -50.68 -23.81 -34.39
N THR A 18 -51.90 -23.41 -33.95
CA THR A 18 -52.11 -22.47 -32.82
C THR A 18 -53.45 -22.65 -32.07
N VAL A 19 -53.44 -22.68 -30.72
CA VAL A 19 -54.57 -22.42 -29.79
C VAL A 19 -53.96 -21.91 -28.47
N ALA A 20 -54.02 -20.63 -28.06
CA ALA A 20 -55.12 -19.85 -27.42
C ALA A 20 -55.52 -20.36 -26.00
N SER A 21 -55.64 -19.55 -24.94
CA SER A 21 -55.51 -18.08 -24.72
C SER A 21 -55.18 -17.79 -23.21
N ARG A 22 -55.52 -16.73 -22.42
CA ARG A 22 -56.42 -15.55 -22.57
C ARG A 22 -56.04 -14.25 -21.81
N GLY A 23 -55.13 -14.21 -20.82
CA GLY A 23 -54.76 -12.99 -20.05
C GLY A 23 -53.86 -13.28 -18.82
N VAL A 24 -53.25 -12.30 -18.11
CA VAL A 24 -53.44 -10.83 -18.08
C VAL A 24 -52.11 -10.05 -17.96
N ARG A 25 -51.97 -8.97 -18.77
CA ARG A 25 -51.04 -7.79 -18.72
C ARG A 25 -49.53 -7.97 -18.39
N ARG A 26 -48.68 -7.53 -19.33
CA ARG A 26 -47.24 -7.21 -19.15
C ARG A 26 -46.98 -5.69 -19.13
N ARG A 27 -45.83 -5.27 -18.58
CA ARG A 27 -44.94 -4.16 -19.07
C ARG A 27 -43.48 -4.47 -18.65
N PRO A 28 -42.43 -3.86 -19.25
CA PRO A 28 -41.53 -4.68 -20.09
C PRO A 28 -40.03 -4.70 -19.74
N GLU A 29 -39.39 -5.81 -20.09
CA GLU A 29 -37.97 -5.94 -20.51
C GLU A 29 -37.89 -5.78 -22.05
N PRO A 30 -36.75 -5.38 -22.70
CA PRO A 30 -35.46 -6.12 -22.75
C PRO A 30 -34.21 -5.17 -22.80
N PRO A 31 -32.95 -5.57 -23.15
CA PRO A 31 -32.45 -6.87 -23.64
C PRO A 31 -31.18 -7.44 -22.95
N LEU A 32 -30.62 -8.49 -23.55
CA LEU A 32 -29.76 -9.53 -22.96
C LEU A 32 -28.29 -9.52 -23.41
N SER A 33 -27.49 -10.33 -22.70
CA SER A 33 -26.15 -10.89 -23.03
C SER A 33 -24.92 -9.99 -22.85
N GLY A 34 -23.79 -10.49 -22.33
CA GLY A 34 -23.60 -11.81 -21.70
C GLY A 34 -22.13 -12.17 -21.39
N VAL A 35 -21.93 -13.00 -20.36
CA VAL A 35 -20.78 -13.87 -19.97
C VAL A 35 -20.87 -14.07 -18.44
N PRO A 36 -20.75 -15.31 -17.90
CA PRO A 36 -21.08 -15.55 -16.49
C PRO A 36 -19.92 -15.25 -15.54
N ALA A 37 -20.16 -14.40 -14.54
CA ALA A 37 -19.33 -14.33 -13.36
C ALA A 37 -19.63 -15.52 -12.43
N GLY A 38 -18.61 -16.26 -12.00
CA GLY A 38 -18.77 -17.37 -11.05
C GLY A 38 -19.20 -16.87 -9.67
N ASP A 39 -20.21 -17.51 -9.07
CA ASP A 39 -20.78 -17.10 -7.78
C ASP A 39 -19.78 -17.32 -6.62
N PRO A 40 -19.33 -16.26 -5.91
CA PRO A 40 -18.41 -16.39 -4.78
C PRO A 40 -18.96 -17.21 -3.61
N ARG A 41 -20.27 -17.47 -3.55
CA ARG A 41 -20.93 -18.17 -2.43
C ARG A 41 -20.66 -19.68 -2.41
N LYS A 42 -20.18 -20.28 -3.51
CA LYS A 42 -19.87 -21.73 -3.57
C LYS A 42 -18.55 -22.15 -2.89
N LEU A 43 -17.87 -21.24 -2.20
CA LEU A 43 -16.63 -21.49 -1.44
C LEU A 43 -16.85 -21.60 0.09
N LEU A 44 -18.07 -21.90 0.54
CA LEU A 44 -18.49 -21.79 1.95
C LEU A 44 -18.98 -23.09 2.62
N ASN A 45 -18.85 -24.26 1.97
CA ASN A 45 -19.41 -25.52 2.52
C ASN A 45 -18.56 -26.16 3.63
N ASP A 46 -17.27 -25.85 3.74
CA ASP A 46 -16.35 -26.46 4.72
C ASP A 46 -15.98 -25.49 5.86
N ALA A 47 -17.00 -24.91 6.50
CA ALA A 47 -16.85 -24.10 7.72
C ALA A 47 -17.92 -24.47 8.76
N THR A 48 -17.48 -24.83 9.97
CA THR A 48 -18.32 -25.30 11.08
C THR A 48 -19.33 -24.25 11.57
N THR A 49 -20.46 -24.71 12.08
CA THR A 49 -21.67 -23.91 12.30
C THR A 49 -21.64 -22.96 13.50
N PHE A 50 -22.51 -21.94 13.42
CA PHE A 50 -22.60 -20.76 14.28
C PHE A 50 -23.34 -21.00 15.63
N SER A 51 -23.31 -22.20 16.19
CA SER A 51 -24.20 -22.61 17.31
C SER A 51 -23.69 -22.25 18.71
N ASP A 52 -22.38 -22.18 18.94
CA ASP A 52 -21.81 -22.42 20.28
C ASP A 52 -21.47 -21.13 21.06
N VAL A 53 -22.07 -19.99 20.69
CA VAL A 53 -21.73 -18.65 21.23
C VAL A 53 -22.94 -17.92 21.83
N HIS A 54 -23.85 -18.67 22.47
CA HIS A 54 -25.07 -18.11 23.08
C HIS A 54 -25.49 -18.77 24.41
N SER A 55 -24.59 -18.77 25.39
CA SER A 55 -24.83 -19.26 26.76
C SER A 55 -24.32 -18.34 27.87
N VAL A 56 -24.28 -17.02 27.61
CA VAL A 56 -24.11 -15.98 28.65
C VAL A 56 -25.17 -14.90 28.46
N ILE A 57 -26.36 -15.15 29.01
CA ILE A 57 -27.40 -14.12 29.17
C ILE A 57 -27.13 -13.43 30.51
N LEU A 58 -26.84 -12.13 30.47
CA LEU A 58 -26.83 -11.29 31.66
C LEU A 58 -28.27 -10.89 32.00
N ASP A 59 -28.63 -10.96 33.29
CA ASP A 59 -29.97 -10.56 33.75
C ASP A 59 -30.12 -9.04 33.69
N PRO A 60 -31.16 -8.49 33.02
CA PRO A 60 -31.37 -7.04 32.93
C PRO A 60 -31.81 -6.37 34.25
N HIS A 61 -31.96 -7.12 35.35
CA HIS A 61 -32.34 -6.59 36.67
C HIS A 61 -31.22 -6.53 37.71
N ASP A 62 -29.99 -6.91 37.37
CA ASP A 62 -28.83 -6.69 38.24
C ASP A 62 -28.60 -5.19 38.49
N LYS A 63 -28.73 -4.77 39.76
CA LYS A 63 -28.52 -3.36 40.14
C LYS A 63 -27.02 -3.03 40.12
N LEU A 64 -26.67 -1.97 39.39
CA LEU A 64 -25.32 -1.40 39.43
C LEU A 64 -24.87 -1.15 40.89
N PRO A 65 -23.61 -1.48 41.26
CA PRO A 65 -23.18 -1.55 42.66
C PRO A 65 -22.96 -0.18 43.35
N TYR A 66 -23.50 0.91 42.80
CA TYR A 66 -23.33 2.27 43.30
C TYR A 66 -24.67 3.04 43.32
N PRO A 67 -24.97 3.84 44.37
CA PRO A 67 -26.14 4.71 44.40
C PRO A 67 -26.19 5.70 43.24
N ALA A 68 -27.39 5.99 42.73
CA ALA A 68 -27.58 6.85 41.54
C ALA A 68 -27.03 8.28 41.72
N GLU A 69 -27.13 8.85 42.93
CA GLU A 69 -26.61 10.17 43.26
C GLU A 69 -25.07 10.23 43.07
N GLN A 70 -24.36 9.19 43.50
CA GLN A 70 -22.90 9.10 43.32
C GLN A 70 -22.50 9.04 41.84
N MET A 71 -23.34 8.50 40.95
CA MET A 71 -23.08 8.58 39.51
C MET A 71 -23.29 9.99 38.95
N GLN A 72 -24.24 10.77 39.48
CA GLN A 72 -24.47 12.14 38.98
C GLN A 72 -23.33 13.09 39.34
N ASP A 73 -22.83 13.05 40.59
CA ASP A 73 -21.62 13.82 40.96
C ASP A 73 -20.42 13.41 40.10
N PHE A 74 -20.20 12.11 39.92
CA PHE A 74 -19.11 11.59 39.10
C PHE A 74 -19.22 12.00 37.62
N LEU A 75 -20.43 12.24 37.09
CA LEU A 75 -20.62 12.77 35.75
C LEU A 75 -20.38 14.29 35.69
N VAL A 76 -20.94 15.06 36.62
CA VAL A 76 -20.88 16.53 36.65
C VAL A 76 -19.45 17.06 36.81
N ASP A 77 -18.65 16.48 37.71
CA ASP A 77 -17.25 16.87 37.87
C ASP A 77 -16.41 16.50 36.64
N ASN A 78 -16.65 15.30 36.08
CA ASN A 78 -15.97 14.86 34.87
C ASN A 78 -16.30 15.74 33.65
N GLU A 79 -17.50 16.30 33.51
CA GLU A 79 -17.80 17.27 32.45
C GLU A 79 -17.08 18.60 32.66
N ARG A 80 -17.15 19.16 33.87
CA ARG A 80 -16.58 20.49 34.18
C ARG A 80 -15.06 20.54 34.00
N GLU A 81 -14.33 19.50 34.42
CA GLU A 81 -12.89 19.42 34.17
C GLU A 81 -12.56 19.13 32.69
N LYS A 82 -13.27 18.19 32.04
CA LYS A 82 -12.91 17.75 30.67
C LYS A 82 -13.22 18.81 29.62
N VAL A 83 -14.26 19.63 29.76
CA VAL A 83 -14.61 20.63 28.74
C VAL A 83 -13.54 21.73 28.66
N LYS A 84 -13.16 22.34 29.79
CA LYS A 84 -12.13 23.41 29.80
C LYS A 84 -10.74 22.87 29.47
N SER A 85 -10.30 21.79 30.13
CA SER A 85 -8.94 21.26 29.94
C SER A 85 -8.68 20.67 28.54
N LYS A 86 -9.71 20.16 27.84
CA LYS A 86 -9.58 19.76 26.43
C LYS A 86 -9.52 20.97 25.50
N ALA A 87 -10.39 21.96 25.68
CA ALA A 87 -10.45 23.13 24.79
C ALA A 87 -9.10 23.87 24.70
N GLU A 88 -8.37 23.99 25.81
CA GLU A 88 -7.04 24.60 25.82
C GLU A 88 -5.94 23.65 25.32
N LYS A 89 -5.97 22.36 25.68
CA LYS A 89 -5.02 21.36 25.12
C LYS A 89 -5.12 21.20 23.60
N TYR A 90 -6.28 21.48 23.00
CA TYR A 90 -6.43 21.54 21.54
C TYR A 90 -5.78 22.78 20.91
N LYS A 91 -5.80 23.94 21.57
CA LYS A 91 -5.22 25.19 21.04
C LYS A 91 -3.69 25.17 20.92
N THR A 92 -2.99 24.34 21.70
CA THR A 92 -1.51 24.31 21.71
C THR A 92 -0.90 23.07 21.04
N ARG A 93 -1.70 22.27 20.33
CA ARG A 93 -1.18 21.22 19.47
C ARG A 93 -0.54 21.87 18.23
N LYS A 94 0.79 22.07 18.26
CA LYS A 94 1.57 22.48 17.07
C LYS A 94 1.16 21.59 15.90
N LEU A 95 0.54 22.18 14.88
CA LEU A 95 -0.04 21.47 13.74
C LEU A 95 1.08 20.84 12.89
N THR A 96 1.45 19.61 13.26
CA THR A 96 2.31 18.73 12.46
C THR A 96 1.60 18.20 11.22
N GLN A 97 0.27 18.24 11.22
CA GLN A 97 -0.60 17.84 10.12
C GLN A 97 -1.29 19.08 9.55
N LEU A 98 -1.48 19.09 8.23
CA LEU A 98 -2.28 20.08 7.53
C LEU A 98 -3.77 19.75 7.65
N ASN A 99 -4.57 20.80 7.84
CA ASN A 99 -6.02 20.73 7.92
C ASN A 99 -6.63 20.93 6.53
N PHE A 100 -7.57 20.08 6.15
CA PHE A 100 -8.28 20.12 4.87
C PHE A 100 -9.80 20.03 5.05
N ASP A 101 -10.31 20.45 6.23
CA ASP A 101 -11.73 20.32 6.61
C ASP A 101 -12.66 21.22 5.76
N HIS A 102 -12.09 22.09 4.93
CA HIS A 102 -12.76 22.91 3.92
C HIS A 102 -13.04 22.16 2.60
N ILE A 103 -12.43 20.99 2.40
CA ILE A 103 -12.67 20.10 1.24
C ILE A 103 -13.58 18.96 1.71
N PRO A 104 -14.75 18.71 1.09
CA PRO A 104 -15.60 17.58 1.45
C PRO A 104 -14.84 16.26 1.35
N ILE A 105 -15.05 15.35 2.31
CA ILE A 105 -14.27 14.10 2.43
C ILE A 105 -14.29 13.30 1.14
N GLU A 106 -15.45 13.22 0.48
CA GLU A 106 -15.65 12.54 -0.81
C GLU A 106 -14.91 13.17 -2.01
N ASP A 107 -14.49 14.43 -1.93
CA ASP A 107 -13.74 15.12 -3.01
C ASP A 107 -12.22 15.03 -2.79
N GLN A 108 -11.78 14.90 -1.54
CA GLN A 108 -10.37 14.78 -1.15
C GLN A 108 -9.67 13.60 -1.85
N VAL A 109 -8.38 13.76 -2.12
CA VAL A 109 -7.52 12.77 -2.77
C VAL A 109 -6.40 12.32 -1.85
N VAL A 110 -6.24 11.01 -1.74
CA VAL A 110 -5.13 10.34 -1.06
C VAL A 110 -4.27 9.64 -2.11
N ALA A 111 -3.09 10.19 -2.40
CA ALA A 111 -2.16 9.59 -3.36
C ALA A 111 -1.34 8.47 -2.71
N LEU A 112 -1.39 7.27 -3.28
CA LEU A 112 -0.71 6.06 -2.82
C LEU A 112 0.37 5.65 -3.83
N PHE A 113 1.64 5.69 -3.44
CA PHE A 113 2.78 5.44 -4.33
C PHE A 113 3.41 4.05 -4.10
N PRO A 114 3.43 3.15 -5.10
CA PRO A 114 3.88 1.77 -4.93
C PRO A 114 5.39 1.66 -4.67
N GLY A 115 5.83 0.47 -4.28
CA GLY A 115 7.22 0.17 -3.95
C GLY A 115 7.87 -0.87 -4.87
N GLN A 116 9.13 -1.20 -4.56
CA GLN A 116 9.83 -2.34 -5.16
C GLN A 116 9.02 -3.63 -4.98
N GLY A 117 8.88 -4.39 -6.06
CA GLY A 117 7.96 -5.53 -6.18
C GLY A 117 6.79 -5.27 -7.14
N ALA A 118 6.47 -3.99 -7.42
CA ALA A 118 5.40 -3.61 -8.34
C ALA A 118 5.85 -3.46 -9.81
N GLN A 119 7.17 -3.37 -10.07
CA GLN A 119 7.72 -3.22 -11.42
C GLN A 119 7.41 -4.44 -12.31
N HIS A 120 7.15 -4.17 -13.59
CA HIS A 120 6.90 -5.19 -14.60
C HIS A 120 7.25 -4.66 -15.98
N VAL A 121 7.72 -5.54 -16.88
CA VAL A 121 7.99 -5.15 -18.27
C VAL A 121 6.69 -4.74 -18.94
N GLY A 122 6.72 -3.62 -19.67
CA GLY A 122 5.56 -2.97 -20.25
C GLY A 122 5.02 -1.78 -19.44
N MET A 123 5.54 -1.53 -18.23
CA MET A 123 5.18 -0.33 -17.46
C MET A 123 5.67 0.95 -18.15
N GLY A 124 4.93 2.04 -18.01
CA GLY A 124 5.18 3.33 -18.67
C GLY A 124 4.48 3.49 -20.02
N GLN A 125 4.03 2.39 -20.64
CA GLN A 125 3.35 2.43 -21.95
C GLN A 125 2.03 3.20 -21.96
N LYS A 126 1.38 3.39 -20.80
CA LYS A 126 0.05 4.05 -20.69
C LYS A 126 0.14 5.55 -20.46
N VAL A 127 1.35 6.08 -20.27
CA VAL A 127 1.58 7.50 -19.94
C VAL A 127 2.46 8.23 -20.96
N ILE A 128 3.21 7.52 -21.80
CA ILE A 128 4.04 8.12 -22.87
C ILE A 128 3.24 8.81 -24.00
N ASP A 129 1.92 8.63 -24.04
CA ASP A 129 1.01 9.39 -24.90
C ASP A 129 0.85 10.85 -24.44
N THR A 130 1.20 11.14 -23.18
CA THR A 130 0.99 12.43 -22.53
C THR A 130 2.33 13.17 -22.40
N PRO A 131 2.52 14.35 -23.03
CA PRO A 131 3.83 15.00 -23.12
C PRO A 131 4.50 15.24 -21.76
N ALA A 132 3.77 15.72 -20.75
CA ALA A 132 4.31 15.95 -19.40
C ALA A 132 4.83 14.66 -18.73
N ALA A 133 4.16 13.54 -18.96
CA ALA A 133 4.58 12.25 -18.42
C ALA A 133 5.75 11.63 -19.20
N LYS A 134 5.87 11.90 -20.50
CA LYS A 134 7.07 11.57 -21.28
C LYS A 134 8.28 12.40 -20.81
N GLU A 135 8.10 13.68 -20.52
CA GLU A 135 9.17 14.57 -20.04
C GLU A 135 9.82 14.04 -18.74
N ILE A 136 9.03 13.45 -17.84
CA ILE A 136 9.52 12.78 -16.62
C ILE A 136 10.47 11.61 -16.96
N TYR A 137 10.20 10.84 -18.02
CA TYR A 137 11.11 9.78 -18.49
C TYR A 137 12.37 10.35 -19.18
N ASP A 138 12.24 11.41 -19.97
CA ASP A 138 13.36 12.05 -20.66
C ASP A 138 14.35 12.65 -19.64
N ARG A 139 13.85 13.43 -18.68
CA ARG A 139 14.62 14.00 -17.56
C ARG A 139 15.22 12.90 -16.66
N ALA A 140 14.52 11.77 -16.50
CA ALA A 140 15.08 10.63 -15.78
C ALA A 140 16.28 10.01 -16.51
N ALA A 141 16.22 9.86 -17.83
CA ALA A 141 17.34 9.35 -18.62
C ALA A 141 18.56 10.30 -18.57
N GLU A 142 18.34 11.62 -18.56
CA GLU A 142 19.40 12.60 -18.34
C GLU A 142 20.09 12.48 -16.98
N VAL A 143 19.34 12.18 -15.91
CA VAL A 143 19.91 11.96 -14.57
C VAL A 143 20.64 10.62 -14.48
N LEU A 144 19.98 9.54 -14.90
CA LEU A 144 20.43 8.16 -14.73
C LEU A 144 21.51 7.72 -15.74
N LYS A 145 21.69 8.46 -16.84
CA LYS A 145 22.60 8.16 -17.96
C LYS A 145 22.31 6.86 -18.71
N TYR A 146 21.07 6.36 -18.64
CA TYR A 146 20.55 5.29 -19.48
C TYR A 146 19.04 5.47 -19.73
N ASP A 147 18.54 4.89 -20.82
CA ASP A 147 17.10 4.90 -21.13
C ASP A 147 16.32 3.99 -20.16
N ILE A 148 15.76 4.62 -19.12
CA ILE A 148 14.90 3.97 -18.13
C ILE A 148 13.52 3.63 -18.71
N LEU A 149 13.05 4.34 -19.75
CA LEU A 149 11.78 4.04 -20.40
C LEU A 149 11.89 2.75 -21.21
N ALA A 150 12.94 2.56 -22.01
CA ALA A 150 13.19 1.31 -22.72
C ALA A 150 13.34 0.12 -21.74
N LEU A 151 14.03 0.30 -20.62
CA LEU A 151 14.15 -0.74 -19.58
C LEU A 151 12.80 -1.09 -18.93
N CYS A 152 11.92 -0.11 -18.74
CA CYS A 152 10.56 -0.33 -18.25
C CYS A 152 9.65 -0.99 -19.30
N ARG A 153 9.73 -0.55 -20.56
CA ARG A 153 8.88 -0.97 -21.68
C ARG A 153 9.25 -2.37 -22.20
N ASP A 154 10.53 -2.62 -22.40
CA ASP A 154 11.07 -3.78 -23.13
C ASP A 154 11.87 -4.74 -22.24
N GLY A 155 12.40 -4.26 -21.10
CA GLY A 155 13.15 -5.07 -20.14
C GLY A 155 14.65 -5.22 -20.49
N PRO A 156 15.26 -6.41 -20.33
CA PRO A 156 14.64 -7.67 -19.90
C PRO A 156 14.22 -7.65 -18.43
N LYS A 157 13.23 -8.48 -18.06
CA LYS A 157 12.69 -8.53 -16.69
C LYS A 157 13.78 -8.80 -15.63
N THR A 158 14.75 -9.68 -15.94
CA THR A 158 15.90 -10.01 -15.08
C THR A 158 16.86 -8.85 -14.83
N LYS A 159 16.81 -7.79 -15.63
CA LYS A 159 17.48 -6.50 -15.36
C LYS A 159 16.55 -5.57 -14.58
N LEU A 160 15.30 -5.40 -15.04
CA LEU A 160 14.31 -4.53 -14.39
C LEU A 160 14.02 -4.89 -12.93
N ASP A 161 14.08 -6.18 -12.55
CA ASP A 161 13.89 -6.65 -11.17
C ASP A 161 15.07 -6.36 -10.22
N GLN A 162 16.25 -5.99 -10.73
CA GLN A 162 17.42 -5.73 -9.88
C GLN A 162 17.22 -4.43 -9.10
N THR A 163 17.65 -4.40 -7.83
CA THR A 163 17.42 -3.28 -6.89
C THR A 163 17.77 -1.92 -7.49
N ILE A 164 18.92 -1.83 -8.17
CA ILE A 164 19.47 -0.63 -8.81
C ILE A 164 18.60 -0.08 -9.96
N TYR A 165 17.75 -0.92 -10.57
CA TYR A 165 16.88 -0.55 -11.68
C TYR A 165 15.41 -0.46 -11.26
N CYS A 166 14.91 -1.38 -10.43
CA CYS A 166 13.51 -1.40 -10.01
C CYS A 166 13.13 -0.17 -9.18
N GLN A 167 14.05 0.37 -8.37
CA GLN A 167 13.77 1.53 -7.52
C GLN A 167 13.61 2.82 -8.34
N PRO A 168 14.55 3.19 -9.24
CA PRO A 168 14.31 4.24 -10.25
C PRO A 168 13.07 3.96 -11.12
N ALA A 169 12.88 2.75 -11.62
CA ALA A 169 11.74 2.41 -12.48
C ALA A 169 10.38 2.69 -11.81
N VAL A 170 10.17 2.19 -10.59
CA VAL A 170 8.92 2.43 -9.84
C VAL A 170 8.75 3.92 -9.52
N PHE A 171 9.81 4.61 -9.11
CA PHE A 171 9.75 6.05 -8.81
C PHE A 171 9.39 6.90 -10.04
N VAL A 172 10.10 6.72 -11.16
CA VAL A 172 9.89 7.46 -12.41
C VAL A 172 8.51 7.13 -13.00
N GLY A 173 8.13 5.86 -13.07
CA GLY A 173 6.82 5.45 -13.59
C GLY A 173 5.65 5.98 -12.75
N SER A 174 5.79 6.01 -11.42
CA SER A 174 4.75 6.57 -10.54
C SER A 174 4.59 8.08 -10.70
N LEU A 175 5.68 8.82 -10.95
CA LEU A 175 5.62 10.26 -11.18
C LEU A 175 5.18 10.62 -12.60
N ALA A 176 5.51 9.82 -13.60
CA ALA A 176 4.94 9.95 -14.95
C ALA A 176 3.41 9.72 -14.93
N ALA A 177 2.93 8.72 -14.18
CA ALA A 177 1.51 8.54 -13.92
C ALA A 177 0.88 9.71 -13.15
N TYR A 178 1.59 10.31 -12.19
CA TYR A 178 1.11 11.50 -11.47
C TYR A 178 0.96 12.72 -12.38
N GLU A 179 1.93 13.00 -13.26
CA GLU A 179 1.83 14.11 -14.21
C GLU A 179 0.78 13.87 -15.30
N LYS A 180 0.51 12.62 -15.72
CA LYS A 180 -0.66 12.34 -16.57
C LYS A 180 -1.98 12.60 -15.82
N LEU A 181 -2.10 12.12 -14.58
CA LEU A 181 -3.30 12.34 -13.78
C LEU A 181 -3.58 13.84 -13.54
N LYS A 182 -2.55 14.67 -13.45
CA LYS A 182 -2.67 16.15 -13.38
C LYS A 182 -3.16 16.79 -14.68
N VAL A 183 -2.83 16.22 -15.84
CA VAL A 183 -3.37 16.66 -17.14
C VAL A 183 -4.84 16.25 -17.29
N GLU A 184 -5.22 15.07 -16.80
CA GLU A 184 -6.61 14.58 -16.80
C GLU A 184 -7.48 15.23 -15.71
N GLN A 185 -6.89 15.67 -14.60
CA GLN A 185 -7.55 16.35 -13.47
C GLN A 185 -6.73 17.60 -13.06
N PRO A 186 -6.97 18.77 -13.70
CA PRO A 186 -6.22 20.00 -13.39
C PRO A 186 -6.37 20.51 -11.95
N ASP A 187 -7.40 20.06 -11.22
CA ASP A 187 -7.69 20.39 -9.83
C ASP A 187 -7.09 19.39 -8.81
N LEU A 188 -6.33 18.39 -9.28
CA LEU A 188 -5.76 17.32 -8.44
C LEU A 188 -4.89 17.86 -7.29
N GLU A 189 -4.04 18.85 -7.56
CA GLU A 189 -3.13 19.41 -6.54
C GLU A 189 -3.88 20.18 -5.44
N ASP A 190 -5.04 20.76 -5.76
CA ASP A 190 -5.89 21.46 -4.78
C ASP A 190 -6.67 20.47 -3.90
N ARG A 191 -7.04 19.30 -4.44
CA ARG A 191 -7.75 18.23 -3.71
C ARG A 191 -6.82 17.23 -3.01
N LEU A 192 -5.49 17.30 -3.22
CA LEU A 192 -4.51 16.38 -2.63
C LEU A 192 -4.25 16.66 -1.14
N THR A 193 -4.97 15.96 -0.26
CA THR A 193 -4.87 16.18 1.20
C THR A 193 -3.79 15.32 1.87
N ASP A 194 -3.52 14.13 1.34
CA ASP A 194 -2.58 13.15 1.89
C ASP A 194 -1.78 12.44 0.79
N ALA A 195 -0.51 12.13 1.07
CA ALA A 195 0.34 11.31 0.22
C ALA A 195 1.10 10.26 1.05
N ALA A 196 1.03 8.99 0.64
CA ALA A 196 1.73 7.89 1.30
C ALA A 196 2.37 6.99 0.26
N GLY A 197 3.62 6.57 0.47
CA GLY A 197 4.31 5.70 -0.47
C GLY A 197 5.05 4.56 0.21
N PHE A 198 5.07 3.38 -0.41
CA PHE A 198 5.65 2.18 0.19
C PHE A 198 7.16 2.08 -0.12
N SER A 199 8.01 2.15 0.91
CA SER A 199 9.47 2.10 0.76
C SER A 199 9.99 3.16 -0.21
N VAL A 200 10.46 2.79 -1.42
CA VAL A 200 10.91 3.74 -2.44
C VAL A 200 9.80 4.72 -2.87
N GLY A 201 8.52 4.31 -2.83
CA GLY A 201 7.38 5.18 -3.14
C GLY A 201 7.27 6.39 -2.21
N GLU A 202 7.87 6.36 -1.02
CA GLU A 202 7.91 7.51 -0.10
C GLU A 202 8.64 8.71 -0.71
N TYR A 203 9.61 8.47 -1.60
CA TYR A 203 10.29 9.53 -2.36
C TYR A 203 9.38 10.13 -3.43
N ALA A 204 8.54 9.34 -4.10
CA ALA A 204 7.53 9.85 -5.04
C ALA A 204 6.44 10.66 -4.30
N ALA A 205 6.01 10.20 -3.12
CA ALA A 205 5.10 10.97 -2.26
C ALA A 205 5.70 12.33 -1.82
N MET A 206 7.00 12.37 -1.54
CA MET A 206 7.71 13.63 -1.23
C MET A 206 7.73 14.58 -2.44
N VAL A 207 7.99 14.09 -3.67
CA VAL A 207 7.95 14.91 -4.89
C VAL A 207 6.54 15.43 -5.16
N ALA A 208 5.52 14.56 -5.13
CA ALA A 208 4.12 14.96 -5.35
C ALA A 208 3.64 16.01 -4.33
N SER A 209 4.16 15.97 -3.10
CA SER A 209 3.89 16.98 -2.07
C SER A 209 4.67 18.30 -2.24
N GLY A 210 5.57 18.41 -3.22
CA GLY A 210 6.47 19.56 -3.43
C GLY A 210 7.62 19.67 -2.43
N ALA A 211 7.83 18.67 -1.56
CA ALA A 211 8.84 18.70 -0.49
C ALA A 211 10.28 18.54 -1.00
N ILE A 212 10.45 17.98 -2.20
CA ILE A 212 11.74 17.75 -2.88
C ILE A 212 11.50 17.82 -4.40
N ASP A 213 12.47 18.31 -5.17
CA ASP A 213 12.41 18.32 -6.64
C ASP A 213 12.68 16.92 -7.23
N PHE A 214 12.20 16.70 -8.46
CA PHE A 214 12.26 15.40 -9.13
C PHE A 214 13.69 14.90 -9.34
N GLU A 215 14.57 15.72 -9.91
CA GLU A 215 15.94 15.36 -10.25
C GLU A 215 16.78 15.05 -8.99
N THR A 216 16.62 15.82 -7.91
CA THR A 216 17.31 15.56 -6.65
C THR A 216 16.75 14.33 -5.95
N ALA A 217 15.42 14.13 -5.96
CA ALA A 217 14.82 12.90 -5.45
C ALA A 217 15.30 11.66 -6.23
N LEU A 218 15.37 11.73 -7.56
CA LEU A 218 15.85 10.64 -8.41
C LEU A 218 17.31 10.28 -8.12
N LYS A 219 18.19 11.27 -7.92
CA LYS A 219 19.59 11.04 -7.50
C LYS A 219 19.67 10.34 -6.15
N VAL A 220 18.84 10.74 -5.18
CA VAL A 220 18.77 10.04 -3.88
C VAL A 220 18.21 8.62 -4.02
N VAL A 221 17.20 8.40 -4.87
CA VAL A 221 16.63 7.07 -5.15
C VAL A 221 17.66 6.16 -5.83
N GLN A 222 18.44 6.66 -6.79
CA GLN A 222 19.55 5.93 -7.40
C GLN A 222 20.58 5.51 -6.35
N ILE A 223 21.12 6.46 -5.58
CA ILE A 223 22.16 6.18 -4.58
C ILE A 223 21.63 5.24 -3.48
N ARG A 224 20.35 5.38 -3.08
CA ARG A 224 19.67 4.43 -2.18
C ARG A 224 19.62 3.03 -2.78
N ALA A 225 19.27 2.91 -4.05
CA ALA A 225 19.14 1.64 -4.75
C ALA A 225 20.49 0.92 -4.90
N GLU A 226 21.54 1.67 -5.25
CA GLU A 226 22.93 1.21 -5.35
C GLU A 226 23.47 0.77 -3.97
N ALA A 227 23.34 1.60 -2.94
CA ALA A 227 23.81 1.29 -1.60
C ALA A 227 23.06 0.10 -0.95
N MET A 228 21.74 0.00 -1.15
CA MET A 228 20.96 -1.16 -0.68
C MET A 228 21.26 -2.43 -1.47
N HIS A 229 21.62 -2.32 -2.76
CA HIS A 229 22.11 -3.44 -3.55
C HIS A 229 23.46 -3.95 -3.03
N GLU A 230 24.40 -3.03 -2.76
CA GLU A 230 25.71 -3.38 -2.21
C GLU A 230 25.60 -4.07 -0.84
N CYS A 231 24.71 -3.59 0.05
CA CYS A 231 24.44 -4.25 1.33
C CYS A 231 23.96 -5.71 1.19
N ASN A 232 23.18 -6.01 0.14
CA ASN A 232 22.71 -7.38 -0.12
C ASN A 232 23.83 -8.33 -0.56
N GLN A 233 24.81 -7.85 -1.33
CA GLN A 233 25.93 -8.68 -1.80
C GLN A 233 26.84 -9.17 -0.64
N ARG A 234 26.71 -8.58 0.56
CA ARG A 234 27.52 -8.92 1.73
C ARG A 234 27.05 -10.18 2.47
N LEU A 235 25.81 -10.65 2.26
CA LEU A 235 25.27 -11.82 2.98
C LEU A 235 24.07 -12.48 2.27
N PRO A 236 24.08 -13.82 2.07
CA PRO A 236 22.89 -14.60 1.71
C PRO A 236 21.72 -14.34 2.66
N SER A 237 20.74 -13.62 2.18
CA SER A 237 19.61 -13.11 2.95
C SER A 237 18.38 -12.95 2.06
N GLY A 238 17.21 -12.74 2.65
CA GLY A 238 15.97 -12.58 1.92
C GLY A 238 14.84 -12.06 2.78
N MET A 239 13.62 -12.24 2.30
CA MET A 239 12.41 -11.79 3.00
C MET A 239 11.29 -12.84 2.89
N LEU A 240 10.63 -13.13 4.01
CA LEU A 240 9.54 -14.10 4.14
C LEU A 240 8.26 -13.39 4.58
N THR A 241 7.22 -13.46 3.76
CA THR A 241 5.87 -13.03 4.18
C THR A 241 5.29 -14.07 5.15
N VAL A 242 4.83 -13.64 6.32
CA VAL A 242 4.22 -14.48 7.36
C VAL A 242 2.84 -13.95 7.74
N ARG A 243 1.89 -14.87 7.95
CA ARG A 243 0.57 -14.59 8.52
C ARG A 243 0.58 -14.96 10.00
N VAL A 244 0.13 -14.05 10.84
CA VAL A 244 0.05 -14.17 12.30
C VAL A 244 -1.39 -13.94 12.80
N ASN A 245 -1.70 -14.57 13.93
CA ASN A 245 -2.94 -14.44 14.70
C ASN A 245 -2.61 -13.98 16.15
N ALA A 246 -3.62 -13.81 17.00
CA ALA A 246 -3.45 -13.31 18.37
C ALA A 246 -2.61 -14.22 19.29
N ALA A 247 -2.45 -15.49 18.94
CA ALA A 247 -1.65 -16.48 19.66
C ALA A 247 -0.37 -16.90 18.88
N SER A 248 0.05 -16.11 17.88
CA SER A 248 1.31 -16.33 17.16
C SER A 248 2.52 -15.81 17.95
N LYS A 249 3.44 -16.71 18.28
CA LYS A 249 4.69 -16.44 19.00
C LYS A 249 5.84 -16.04 18.05
N LEU A 250 5.57 -15.12 17.11
CA LEU A 250 6.56 -14.78 16.07
C LEU A 250 7.85 -14.17 16.65
N ASP A 251 7.75 -13.36 17.71
CA ASP A 251 8.92 -12.69 18.27
C ASP A 251 9.82 -13.66 19.06
N GLU A 252 9.26 -14.74 19.63
CA GLU A 252 10.01 -15.90 20.16
C GLU A 252 10.66 -16.70 19.01
N ALA A 253 9.91 -16.98 17.94
CA ALA A 253 10.43 -17.70 16.77
C ALA A 253 11.60 -16.98 16.10
N MET A 254 11.55 -15.65 16.02
CA MET A 254 12.65 -14.83 15.51
C MET A 254 13.83 -14.75 16.49
N ALA A 255 13.63 -14.99 17.79
CA ALA A 255 14.73 -15.14 18.74
C ALA A 255 15.47 -16.46 18.50
N GLU A 256 14.76 -17.59 18.55
CA GLU A 256 15.38 -18.90 18.34
C GLU A 256 16.00 -19.06 16.94
N ALA A 257 15.44 -18.41 15.91
CA ALA A 257 16.05 -18.34 14.59
C ALA A 257 17.44 -17.65 14.61
N ARG A 258 17.60 -16.60 15.43
CA ARG A 258 18.88 -15.89 15.63
C ARG A 258 19.84 -16.70 16.50
N ASP A 259 19.33 -17.42 17.49
CA ASP A 259 20.15 -18.27 18.36
C ASP A 259 20.73 -19.44 17.55
N ALA A 260 19.89 -20.14 16.77
CA ALA A 260 20.32 -21.21 15.85
C ALA A 260 21.24 -20.72 14.70
N ALA A 261 21.20 -19.43 14.35
CA ALA A 261 22.18 -18.83 13.44
C ALA A 261 23.51 -18.51 14.14
N THR A 262 23.45 -18.08 15.40
CA THR A 262 24.64 -17.80 16.23
C THR A 262 25.41 -19.09 16.53
N GLU A 263 24.70 -20.18 16.88
CA GLU A 263 25.27 -21.53 17.06
C GLU A 263 25.99 -22.04 15.80
N ALA A 264 25.51 -21.64 14.61
CA ALA A 264 26.12 -21.97 13.33
C ALA A 264 27.27 -21.03 12.90
N ASN A 265 27.66 -20.05 13.73
CA ASN A 265 28.59 -18.96 13.40
C ASN A 265 28.16 -18.12 12.17
N GLU A 266 26.86 -18.05 11.88
CA GLU A 266 26.29 -17.19 10.83
C GLU A 266 25.72 -15.90 11.44
N LEU A 267 25.46 -14.87 10.60
CA LEU A 267 24.90 -13.61 11.11
C LEU A 267 23.47 -13.83 11.63
N PRO A 268 23.18 -13.51 12.92
CA PRO A 268 21.86 -13.69 13.52
C PRO A 268 20.89 -12.57 13.11
N LEU A 269 20.49 -12.56 11.84
CA LEU A 269 19.58 -11.58 11.25
C LEU A 269 18.19 -12.21 11.11
N CYS A 270 17.23 -11.75 11.92
CA CYS A 270 15.82 -12.13 11.81
C CYS A 270 14.96 -11.03 12.45
N GLU A 271 14.37 -10.17 11.63
CA GLU A 271 13.73 -8.90 12.03
C GLU A 271 12.47 -8.64 11.20
N VAL A 272 11.40 -8.08 11.79
CA VAL A 272 10.25 -7.62 11.00
C VAL A 272 10.69 -6.44 10.13
N ALA A 273 10.52 -6.58 8.82
CA ALA A 273 10.89 -5.61 7.80
C ALA A 273 9.68 -4.82 7.26
N ASN A 274 8.48 -5.40 7.26
CA ASN A 274 7.26 -4.72 6.84
C ASN A 274 6.05 -5.18 7.68
N TYR A 275 5.19 -4.23 8.05
CA TYR A 275 3.84 -4.49 8.56
C TYR A 275 2.87 -4.17 7.41
N LEU A 276 2.23 -5.17 6.81
CA LEU A 276 1.47 -4.98 5.56
C LEU A 276 0.00 -4.62 5.84
N PHE A 277 -0.66 -5.44 6.64
CA PHE A 277 -2.04 -5.26 7.10
C PHE A 277 -2.29 -6.20 8.29
N CYS A 278 -3.50 -6.14 8.88
CA CYS A 278 -3.85 -6.91 10.07
C CYS A 278 -3.54 -8.41 9.90
N GLY A 279 -2.68 -8.93 10.78
CA GLY A 279 -2.25 -10.33 10.76
C GLY A 279 -1.27 -10.71 9.64
N VAL A 280 -0.66 -9.77 8.90
CA VAL A 280 0.37 -10.09 7.89
C VAL A 280 1.58 -9.16 7.99
N LYS A 281 2.75 -9.78 8.20
CA LYS A 281 4.07 -9.15 8.29
C LYS A 281 5.01 -9.71 7.22
N VAL A 282 6.12 -9.03 6.97
CA VAL A 282 7.29 -9.59 6.27
C VAL A 282 8.46 -9.56 7.22
N VAL A 283 9.16 -10.68 7.35
CA VAL A 283 10.41 -10.82 8.12
C VAL A 283 11.58 -10.80 7.14
N GLY A 284 12.56 -9.93 7.37
CA GLY A 284 13.85 -9.97 6.70
C GLY A 284 14.84 -10.78 7.54
N GLY A 285 15.64 -11.62 6.91
CA GLY A 285 16.61 -12.45 7.62
C GLY A 285 17.72 -13.05 6.75
N SER A 286 18.75 -13.60 7.41
CA SER A 286 19.71 -14.50 6.76
C SER A 286 19.01 -15.79 6.35
N ASP A 287 19.54 -16.49 5.34
CA ASP A 287 18.84 -17.66 4.77
C ASP A 287 18.48 -18.73 5.81
N ARG A 288 19.43 -19.06 6.71
CA ARG A 288 19.23 -19.99 7.84
C ARG A 288 18.09 -19.55 8.76
N CYS A 289 18.01 -18.27 9.11
CA CYS A 289 16.90 -17.75 9.94
C CYS A 289 15.55 -17.95 9.26
N LEU A 290 15.45 -17.68 7.96
CA LEU A 290 14.20 -17.86 7.20
C LEU A 290 13.83 -19.35 7.08
N THR A 291 14.82 -20.22 6.84
CA THR A 291 14.64 -21.68 6.80
C THR A 291 14.20 -22.23 8.16
N PHE A 292 14.74 -21.70 9.27
CA PHE A 292 14.28 -22.04 10.63
C PHE A 292 12.81 -21.64 10.84
N LEU A 293 12.42 -20.42 10.43
CA LEU A 293 11.03 -19.97 10.56
C LEU A 293 10.07 -20.86 9.75
N GLU A 294 10.43 -21.20 8.52
CA GLU A 294 9.62 -22.08 7.66
C GLU A 294 9.44 -23.48 8.26
N ALA A 295 10.50 -24.06 8.84
CA ALA A 295 10.45 -25.36 9.49
C ALA A 295 9.66 -25.36 10.83
N ASN A 296 9.72 -24.28 11.61
CA ASN A 296 9.19 -24.24 12.97
C ASN A 296 7.81 -23.57 13.10
N ALA A 297 7.21 -23.05 12.03
CA ALA A 297 6.04 -22.18 12.11
C ALA A 297 4.83 -22.75 12.90
N HIS A 298 4.60 -24.07 12.85
CA HIS A 298 3.58 -24.76 13.63
C HIS A 298 3.79 -24.59 15.15
N ARG A 299 5.02 -24.78 15.63
CA ARG A 299 5.41 -24.66 17.05
C ARG A 299 5.13 -23.27 17.64
N PHE A 300 5.19 -22.25 16.79
CA PHE A 300 4.96 -20.85 17.16
C PHE A 300 3.61 -20.29 16.64
N ASN A 301 2.72 -21.17 16.15
CA ASN A 301 1.36 -20.83 15.70
C ASN A 301 1.30 -19.66 14.71
N TYR A 302 2.11 -19.69 13.65
CA TYR A 302 1.97 -18.78 12.50
C TYR A 302 2.07 -19.53 11.18
N THR A 303 1.83 -18.86 10.05
CA THR A 303 1.87 -19.47 8.71
C THR A 303 2.89 -18.76 7.82
N PRO A 304 3.94 -19.43 7.32
CA PRO A 304 4.78 -18.91 6.23
C PRO A 304 3.92 -18.85 4.96
N VAL A 305 3.90 -17.69 4.30
CA VAL A 305 3.06 -17.48 3.12
C VAL A 305 3.87 -17.62 1.84
N LYS A 306 5.03 -16.95 1.77
CA LYS A 306 5.88 -16.90 0.56
C LYS A 306 7.23 -16.24 0.85
N ARG A 307 8.34 -16.83 0.40
CA ARG A 307 9.61 -16.10 0.21
C ARG A 307 9.46 -15.11 -0.95
N LEU A 308 9.84 -13.86 -0.73
CA LEU A 308 9.84 -12.83 -1.76
C LEU A 308 11.03 -13.02 -2.69
N ALA A 309 10.82 -12.81 -3.99
CA ALA A 309 11.87 -12.82 -5.00
C ALA A 309 12.67 -11.51 -4.95
N VAL A 310 13.50 -11.37 -3.91
CA VAL A 310 14.32 -10.20 -3.61
C VAL A 310 15.74 -10.61 -3.26
N SER A 311 16.71 -9.74 -3.53
CA SER A 311 18.14 -10.02 -3.37
C SER A 311 18.66 -9.97 -1.93
N GLY A 312 17.84 -9.60 -0.94
CA GLY A 312 18.27 -9.56 0.46
C GLY A 312 17.25 -8.98 1.44
N ALA A 313 17.64 -8.92 2.71
CA ALA A 313 16.78 -8.51 3.83
C ALA A 313 16.64 -6.99 3.99
N PHE A 314 15.93 -6.34 3.07
CA PHE A 314 15.61 -4.91 3.15
C PHE A 314 14.87 -4.52 4.44
N HIS A 315 14.97 -3.25 4.88
CA HIS A 315 14.30 -2.72 6.08
C HIS A 315 14.64 -3.42 7.40
N THR A 316 15.82 -4.05 7.45
CA THR A 316 16.47 -4.60 8.65
C THR A 316 17.82 -3.93 8.89
N ARG A 317 18.46 -4.20 10.03
CA ARG A 317 19.82 -3.71 10.34
C ARG A 317 20.89 -4.06 9.30
N LEU A 318 20.66 -5.03 8.41
CA LEU A 318 21.56 -5.34 7.28
C LEU A 318 21.79 -4.12 6.38
N MET A 319 20.78 -3.24 6.26
CA MET A 319 20.85 -2.04 5.42
C MET A 319 21.59 -0.86 6.08
N ASN A 320 22.11 -1.01 7.31
CA ASN A 320 22.79 0.07 8.04
C ASN A 320 23.94 0.76 7.26
N PRO A 321 24.77 0.08 6.43
CA PRO A 321 25.77 0.77 5.62
C PRO A 321 25.14 1.75 4.60
N ALA A 322 24.00 1.40 4.00
CA ALA A 322 23.27 2.28 3.09
C ALA A 322 22.64 3.49 3.79
N VAL A 323 22.34 3.39 5.09
CA VAL A 323 21.83 4.50 5.90
C VAL A 323 22.86 5.64 5.96
N GLU A 324 24.15 5.33 6.07
CA GLU A 324 25.22 6.33 6.12
C GLU A 324 25.37 7.05 4.77
N ILE A 325 25.44 6.28 3.68
CA ILE A 325 25.58 6.81 2.31
C ILE A 325 24.42 7.76 1.99
N VAL A 326 23.17 7.31 2.18
CA VAL A 326 21.98 8.12 1.87
C VAL A 326 21.81 9.30 2.85
N ARG A 327 22.29 9.18 4.10
CA ARG A 327 22.35 10.33 5.03
C ARG A 327 23.27 11.43 4.52
N GLU A 328 24.44 11.07 4.00
CA GLU A 328 25.38 12.03 3.44
C GLU A 328 24.79 12.71 2.20
N THR A 329 24.28 11.93 1.24
CA THR A 329 23.57 12.44 0.05
C THR A 329 22.46 13.42 0.46
N LEU A 330 21.64 13.03 1.44
CA LEU A 330 20.54 13.86 1.89
C LEU A 330 20.98 15.16 2.60
N LYS A 331 22.18 15.30 3.17
CA LYS A 331 22.58 16.54 3.87
C LYS A 331 22.41 17.78 2.98
N GLY A 332 22.90 17.70 1.75
CA GLY A 332 22.86 18.78 0.76
C GLY A 332 21.50 18.99 0.08
N VAL A 333 20.55 18.05 0.24
CA VAL A 333 19.23 18.13 -0.40
C VAL A 333 18.38 19.21 0.26
N LYS A 334 18.01 20.23 -0.51
CA LYS A 334 16.98 21.20 -0.13
C LYS A 334 15.64 20.48 0.05
N LEU A 335 15.02 20.64 1.22
CA LEU A 335 13.68 20.13 1.49
C LEU A 335 12.76 21.30 1.80
N ASN A 336 11.65 21.39 1.06
CA ASN A 336 10.59 22.36 1.29
C ASN A 336 9.55 21.79 2.29
N PRO A 337 8.75 22.63 2.96
CA PRO A 337 7.58 22.17 3.70
C PRO A 337 6.57 21.52 2.73
N PRO A 338 6.09 20.29 2.97
CA PRO A 338 5.07 19.64 2.13
C PRO A 338 3.79 20.50 1.95
N LYS A 339 3.19 20.44 0.76
CA LYS A 339 1.85 20.98 0.44
C LYS A 339 0.72 20.12 1.02
N CYS A 340 0.92 18.81 1.11
CA CYS A 340 -0.05 17.83 1.64
C CYS A 340 0.53 17.03 2.81
N ASN A 341 -0.28 16.21 3.48
CA ASN A 341 0.17 15.37 4.59
C ASN A 341 0.95 14.14 4.10
N VAL A 342 2.27 14.14 4.23
CA VAL A 342 3.11 12.99 3.83
C VAL A 342 3.30 11.99 4.97
N TYR A 343 3.17 10.69 4.71
CA TYR A 343 3.29 9.63 5.72
C TYR A 343 4.68 8.98 5.76
N SER A 344 5.20 8.79 6.97
CA SER A 344 6.53 8.23 7.24
C SER A 344 6.49 6.74 7.51
N ASN A 345 7.14 5.93 6.67
CA ASN A 345 7.21 4.48 6.87
C ASN A 345 7.99 4.09 8.14
N TYR A 346 9.02 4.86 8.50
CA TYR A 346 9.80 4.64 9.73
C TYR A 346 8.97 4.84 11.01
N SER A 347 8.18 5.92 11.08
CA SER A 347 7.45 6.25 12.31
C SER A 347 6.01 5.73 12.35
N GLY A 348 5.42 5.38 11.20
CA GLY A 348 4.02 5.00 11.06
C GLY A 348 3.06 6.17 11.31
N LYS A 349 3.50 7.41 11.02
CA LYS A 349 2.81 8.68 11.32
C LYS A 349 3.03 9.70 10.21
N VAL A 350 2.22 10.76 10.17
CA VAL A 350 2.45 11.91 9.28
C VAL A 350 3.74 12.63 9.68
N TYR A 351 4.52 13.05 8.68
CA TYR A 351 5.73 13.85 8.86
C TYR A 351 5.42 15.23 9.47
N SER A 352 6.31 15.68 10.35
CA SER A 352 6.44 17.10 10.66
C SER A 352 6.91 17.86 9.40
N ARG A 353 6.35 19.05 9.13
CA ARG A 353 6.72 19.89 7.98
C ARG A 353 8.15 20.47 8.03
N LYS A 354 8.99 20.06 8.99
CA LYS A 354 10.39 20.47 9.10
C LYS A 354 11.30 19.58 8.27
N ALA A 355 12.16 20.20 7.46
CA ALA A 355 13.22 19.53 6.70
C ALA A 355 14.05 18.52 7.52
N GLY A 356 14.42 18.86 8.76
CA GLY A 356 15.20 17.97 9.63
C GLY A 356 14.47 16.69 10.07
N ASP A 357 13.16 16.79 10.33
CA ASP A 357 12.34 15.63 10.72
C ASP A 357 12.08 14.72 9.51
N ILE A 358 11.85 15.32 8.34
CA ILE A 358 11.73 14.63 7.04
C ILE A 358 13.04 13.89 6.71
N ARG A 359 14.18 14.59 6.76
CA ARG A 359 15.50 14.02 6.50
C ARG A 359 15.80 12.85 7.44
N LYS A 360 15.49 13.00 8.73
CA LYS A 360 15.66 11.93 9.73
C LYS A 360 14.80 10.70 9.40
N GLY A 361 13.54 10.87 9.01
CA GLY A 361 12.67 9.75 8.66
C GLY A 361 13.12 9.00 7.41
N LEU A 362 13.44 9.71 6.32
CA LEU A 362 13.91 9.11 5.07
C LEU A 362 15.21 8.32 5.22
N VAL A 363 16.12 8.79 6.09
CA VAL A 363 17.36 8.08 6.46
C VAL A 363 17.06 6.82 7.29
N GLN A 364 16.28 6.95 8.37
CA GLN A 364 15.98 5.82 9.27
C GLN A 364 15.12 4.73 8.61
N GLN A 365 14.32 5.09 7.59
CA GLN A 365 13.49 4.16 6.83
C GLN A 365 14.26 3.01 6.16
N ILE A 366 15.54 3.21 5.83
CA ILE A 366 16.33 2.26 5.04
C ILE A 366 16.60 0.95 5.80
N SER A 367 16.86 1.02 7.11
CA SER A 367 17.15 -0.16 7.96
C SER A 367 16.09 -0.45 9.05
N ALA A 368 14.96 0.25 9.02
CA ALA A 368 13.86 0.06 9.96
C ALA A 368 12.55 -0.36 9.25
N PRO A 369 11.66 -1.09 9.95
CA PRO A 369 10.45 -1.64 9.34
C PRO A 369 9.52 -0.61 8.71
N VAL A 370 8.99 -0.95 7.54
CA VAL A 370 7.92 -0.23 6.85
C VAL A 370 6.59 -0.43 7.58
N LYS A 371 6.08 0.61 8.23
CA LYS A 371 4.83 0.60 9.01
C LYS A 371 3.58 0.89 8.15
N TRP A 372 3.42 0.13 7.07
CA TRP A 372 2.36 0.35 6.08
C TRP A 372 0.96 0.08 6.62
N GLU A 373 0.80 -0.96 7.45
CA GLU A 373 -0.43 -1.22 8.22
C GLU A 373 -0.83 0.02 9.03
N GLN A 374 0.10 0.60 9.78
CA GLN A 374 -0.17 1.74 10.66
C GLN A 374 -0.51 3.01 9.85
N ILE A 375 0.13 3.21 8.70
CA ILE A 375 -0.20 4.28 7.74
C ILE A 375 -1.64 4.12 7.22
N GLN A 376 -2.01 2.94 6.72
CA GLN A 376 -3.37 2.69 6.23
C GLN A 376 -4.42 2.83 7.34
N GLN A 377 -4.10 2.40 8.58
CA GLN A 377 -4.98 2.60 9.74
C GLN A 377 -5.16 4.07 10.11
N LEU A 378 -4.14 4.93 9.92
CA LEU A 378 -4.28 6.38 10.10
C LEU A 378 -5.07 7.04 8.98
N LEU A 379 -4.89 6.61 7.73
CA LEU A 379 -5.66 7.06 6.57
C LEU A 379 -7.15 6.67 6.72
N TYR A 380 -7.43 5.45 7.20
CA TYR A 380 -8.80 5.00 7.49
C TYR A 380 -9.45 5.75 8.68
N ARG A 381 -8.70 6.02 9.76
CA ARG A 381 -9.23 6.59 11.01
C ARG A 381 -9.78 8.02 10.88
N LYS A 382 -9.46 8.75 9.82
CA LYS A 382 -9.99 10.11 9.57
C LYS A 382 -11.51 10.14 9.32
N HIS A 383 -12.15 8.98 9.13
CA HIS A 383 -13.47 8.88 8.50
C HIS A 383 -14.51 8.21 9.41
N GLN A 384 -15.27 9.03 10.15
CA GLN A 384 -16.19 8.54 11.19
C GLN A 384 -17.52 8.04 10.60
N ASP A 385 -18.07 8.74 9.60
CA ASP A 385 -19.41 8.48 9.04
C ASP A 385 -19.44 7.50 7.84
N PHE A 386 -18.39 6.70 7.66
CA PHE A 386 -18.15 5.85 6.47
C PHE A 386 -18.10 6.60 5.12
N LYS A 387 -17.98 7.93 5.11
CA LYS A 387 -17.53 8.74 3.96
C LYS A 387 -16.03 8.56 3.79
N PHE A 388 -15.55 8.36 2.56
CA PHE A 388 -14.13 8.11 2.28
C PHE A 388 -13.61 8.99 1.14
N PRO A 389 -12.33 9.40 1.17
CA PRO A 389 -11.67 10.12 0.11
C PRO A 389 -11.28 9.17 -1.02
N ASN A 390 -10.91 9.76 -2.15
CA ASN A 390 -10.45 9.04 -3.33
C ASN A 390 -9.01 8.54 -3.10
N TYR A 391 -8.87 7.24 -2.82
CA TYR A 391 -7.56 6.59 -2.67
C TYR A 391 -7.05 6.17 -4.04
N ILE A 392 -5.98 6.78 -4.53
CA ILE A 392 -5.46 6.50 -5.88
C ILE A 392 -4.08 5.84 -5.76
N GLU A 393 -3.93 4.57 -6.15
CA GLU A 393 -2.61 3.93 -6.33
C GLU A 393 -2.03 4.34 -7.69
N ILE A 394 -1.07 5.26 -7.67
CA ILE A 394 -0.50 5.95 -8.83
C ILE A 394 0.86 5.34 -9.15
N GLY A 395 0.98 4.67 -10.30
CA GLY A 395 2.20 3.98 -10.73
C GLY A 395 2.01 2.51 -11.06
N PRO A 396 3.08 1.71 -11.13
CA PRO A 396 3.00 0.32 -11.61
C PRO A 396 2.30 -0.58 -10.60
N GLY A 397 1.58 -1.60 -11.10
CA GLY A 397 0.97 -2.63 -10.27
C GLY A 397 -0.39 -2.25 -9.69
N ARG A 398 -0.76 -2.90 -8.58
CA ARG A 398 -2.01 -2.71 -7.81
C ARG A 398 -1.88 -3.25 -6.37
N GLN A 399 -0.65 -3.23 -5.84
CA GLN A 399 -0.28 -3.95 -4.63
C GLN A 399 -0.79 -3.23 -3.37
N LEU A 400 -0.84 -1.90 -3.39
CA LEU A 400 -1.33 -1.12 -2.26
C LEU A 400 -2.85 -1.34 -2.08
N GLY A 401 -3.63 -1.34 -3.17
CA GLY A 401 -5.04 -1.71 -3.15
C GLY A 401 -5.29 -3.13 -2.63
N ALA A 402 -4.45 -4.10 -3.03
CA ALA A 402 -4.52 -5.47 -2.54
C ALA A 402 -4.23 -5.61 -1.02
N MET A 403 -3.43 -4.71 -0.45
CA MET A 403 -3.28 -4.61 1.02
C MET A 403 -4.45 -3.84 1.65
N PHE A 404 -4.90 -2.75 1.01
CA PHE A 404 -5.93 -1.85 1.53
C PHE A 404 -7.32 -2.50 1.68
N VAL A 405 -7.69 -3.41 0.78
CA VAL A 405 -8.93 -4.20 0.92
C VAL A 405 -8.94 -5.10 2.16
N ASN A 406 -7.76 -5.48 2.68
CA ASN A 406 -7.60 -6.23 3.93
C ASN A 406 -7.58 -5.30 5.17
N ILE A 407 -7.47 -3.98 5.00
CA ILE A 407 -7.69 -2.98 6.05
C ILE A 407 -9.17 -2.60 6.13
N SER A 408 -9.79 -2.24 4.99
CA SER A 408 -11.22 -1.90 4.95
C SER A 408 -11.87 -2.12 3.59
N LYS A 409 -12.73 -3.13 3.52
CA LYS A 409 -13.64 -3.39 2.37
C LYS A 409 -14.63 -2.24 2.10
N LYS A 410 -14.84 -1.33 3.06
CA LYS A 410 -15.66 -0.12 2.85
C LYS A 410 -14.83 0.98 2.16
N ALA A 411 -13.65 1.31 2.69
CA ALA A 411 -12.79 2.34 2.12
C ALA A 411 -12.27 1.96 0.71
N TYR A 412 -12.04 0.66 0.47
CA TYR A 412 -11.68 0.12 -0.85
C TYR A 412 -12.76 0.37 -1.95
N LYS A 413 -13.97 0.81 -1.60
CA LYS A 413 -14.95 1.26 -2.62
C LYS A 413 -14.60 2.61 -3.24
N ALA A 414 -13.83 3.44 -2.54
CA ALA A 414 -13.28 4.71 -3.03
C ALA A 414 -11.81 4.57 -3.47
N TYR A 415 -11.36 3.33 -3.76
CA TYR A 415 -10.02 3.05 -4.25
C TYR A 415 -10.00 2.88 -5.77
N THR A 416 -9.05 3.56 -6.42
CA THR A 416 -8.78 3.50 -7.85
C THR A 416 -7.30 3.19 -8.10
N ASN A 417 -7.00 2.41 -9.14
CA ASN A 417 -5.64 2.17 -9.61
C ASN A 417 -5.39 3.00 -10.87
N TYR A 418 -4.30 3.77 -10.87
CA TYR A 418 -3.91 4.66 -11.96
C TYR A 418 -2.52 4.23 -12.51
N PRO A 419 -2.49 3.29 -13.47
CA PRO A 419 -1.27 2.59 -13.89
C PRO A 419 -0.43 3.36 -14.91
N CYS A 420 0.90 3.30 -14.76
CA CYS A 420 1.88 3.78 -15.75
C CYS A 420 2.09 2.80 -16.92
#